data_AF-A0A529TGE4-F1
#
_entry.id   AF-A0A529TGE4-F1
#
_cell.length_a   1.000
_cell.length_b   1.000
_cell.length_c   1.000
_cell.angle_alpha   90.00
_cell.angle_beta   90.00
_cell.angle_gamma   90.00
#
_symmetry.space_group_name_H-M   'P 1'
#
loop_
_entity.id
_entity.type
_entity.pdbx_description
1 polymer ?
#
loop_
_entity_poly.entity_id
_entity_poly.type
_entity_poly.pdbx_seq_one_letter_code
_entity_poly.pdbx_strand_id
1 'polypeptide(L)'
;FKEEVGGLVMGGYEPNPQAWATGLAGGDVPNDWEFRLFDDDYDHFEQHMSQAIARVPALAHVGVKQMINGPESFTQDGNFILGVAPECSNMFVGAGFNAFGIASGGGAGWVLAQWVVDGEAPLDLWVVDIRRFSGLHRDRDWVRDRTLEAYGKHYTIGFPHEEYLSGRPRIVSPLYERLKKHRAVFGSKLGWERPNWFAPDGAAAEDVYSMGRQNWFGPVGDEHRHVREKVGIFDQSSFAKYELTGTDALKALDWICANDVNKPVGRLTYTQLLNTRGGIEADLTVSRLGEDRFYIVTGTGFRTHDLSWISDHIGSGLDARLTDVTEEYGTLSLMGPRARDVLQ
;
A
#
# COMPACT_ATOMS: atom_id res chain seq x y z
N PHE A 1 -28.80 -7.61 1.00
CA PHE A 1 -30.20 -7.79 1.44
C PHE A 1 -30.26 -7.84 2.95
N LYS A 2 -31.25 -7.18 3.56
CA LYS A 2 -31.56 -7.24 5.00
C LYS A 2 -33.06 -7.01 5.17
N GLU A 3 -33.68 -7.67 6.14
CA GLU A 3 -35.06 -7.37 6.55
C GLU A 3 -35.15 -5.95 7.15
N GLU A 4 -36.23 -5.26 6.84
CA GLU A 4 -36.49 -3.91 7.34
C GLU A 4 -37.99 -3.67 7.55
N VAL A 5 -38.45 -3.86 8.78
CA VAL A 5 -39.82 -3.57 9.24
C VAL A 5 -40.90 -4.22 8.36
N GLY A 6 -40.76 -5.53 8.14
CA GLY A 6 -41.63 -6.32 7.26
C GLY A 6 -41.37 -6.13 5.76
N GLY A 7 -40.42 -5.27 5.40
CA GLY A 7 -39.91 -5.07 4.05
C GLY A 7 -38.50 -5.65 3.86
N LEU A 8 -37.87 -5.25 2.75
CA LEU A 8 -36.53 -5.67 2.38
C LEU A 8 -35.70 -4.45 1.96
N VAL A 9 -34.52 -4.31 2.55
CA VAL A 9 -33.49 -3.38 2.08
C VAL A 9 -32.46 -4.15 1.26
N MET A 10 -32.11 -3.57 0.11
CA MET A 10 -31.03 -4.07 -0.73
C MET A 10 -30.15 -2.90 -1.15
N GLY A 11 -28.87 -3.19 -1.33
CA GLY A 11 -27.84 -2.29 -1.87
C GLY A 11 -26.76 -3.16 -2.50
N GLY A 12 -25.90 -2.53 -3.29
CA GLY A 12 -24.82 -3.21 -4.00
C GLY A 12 -23.63 -2.28 -4.20
N TYR A 13 -22.58 -2.86 -4.76
CA TYR A 13 -21.41 -2.16 -5.28
C TYR A 13 -21.43 -2.32 -6.79
N GLU A 14 -21.67 -1.24 -7.51
CA GLU A 14 -21.63 -1.24 -8.97
C GLU A 14 -20.19 -1.30 -9.51
N PRO A 15 -19.97 -1.95 -10.66
CA PRO A 15 -18.68 -1.91 -11.36
C PRO A 15 -18.28 -0.53 -11.90
N ASN A 16 -19.21 0.43 -11.99
CA ASN A 16 -19.01 1.77 -12.55
C ASN A 16 -19.33 2.89 -11.54
N PRO A 17 -18.65 2.96 -10.38
CA PRO A 17 -18.97 3.93 -9.34
C PRO A 17 -18.85 5.38 -9.79
N GLN A 18 -19.64 6.25 -9.16
CA GLN A 18 -19.59 7.69 -9.36
C GLN A 18 -18.76 8.35 -8.25
N ALA A 19 -17.71 9.08 -8.63
CA ALA A 19 -16.95 9.89 -7.66
C ALA A 19 -17.70 11.17 -7.31
N TRP A 20 -17.64 11.55 -6.03
CA TRP A 20 -18.05 12.88 -5.60
C TRP A 20 -16.87 13.86 -5.71
N ALA A 21 -16.71 14.48 -6.88
CA ALA A 21 -15.66 15.46 -7.16
C ALA A 21 -16.28 16.80 -7.57
N THR A 22 -16.41 17.73 -6.63
CA THR A 22 -17.03 19.05 -6.87
C THR A 22 -16.00 20.14 -7.20
N GLY A 23 -14.71 19.90 -6.93
CA GLY A 23 -13.65 20.87 -7.20
C GLY A 23 -13.70 22.10 -6.28
N LEU A 24 -14.38 22.00 -5.13
CA LEU A 24 -14.44 23.08 -4.16
C LEU A 24 -13.05 23.37 -3.55
N ALA A 25 -12.85 24.62 -3.14
CA ALA A 25 -11.64 25.03 -2.44
C ALA A 25 -11.62 24.37 -1.05
N GLY A 26 -10.60 23.56 -0.76
CA GLY A 26 -10.44 22.87 0.52
C GLY A 26 -11.00 21.44 0.60
N GLY A 27 -11.60 20.91 -0.49
CA GLY A 27 -12.12 19.54 -0.54
C GLY A 27 -13.23 19.40 -1.57
N ASP A 28 -13.85 18.23 -1.70
CA ASP A 28 -15.03 18.04 -2.59
C ASP A 28 -16.37 18.13 -1.85
N VAL A 29 -16.34 18.25 -0.52
CA VAL A 29 -17.53 18.26 0.32
C VAL A 29 -17.84 19.71 0.77
N PRO A 30 -19.05 20.25 0.50
CA PRO A 30 -19.47 21.54 1.03
C PRO A 30 -19.47 21.56 2.57
N ASN A 31 -19.08 22.70 3.16
CA ASN A 31 -19.01 22.83 4.63
C ASN A 31 -20.36 22.69 5.35
N ASP A 32 -21.47 22.88 4.64
CA ASP A 32 -22.84 22.78 5.15
C ASP A 32 -23.53 21.46 4.75
N TRP A 33 -22.77 20.48 4.27
CA TRP A 33 -23.28 19.16 3.95
C TRP A 33 -23.42 18.27 5.19
N GLU A 34 -24.59 18.34 5.81
CA GLU A 34 -24.96 17.53 6.98
C GLU A 34 -26.42 17.06 6.89
N PHE A 35 -26.71 15.84 7.34
CA PHE A 35 -28.06 15.23 7.32
C PHE A 35 -28.75 15.30 5.94
N ARG A 36 -27.97 15.19 4.86
CA ARG A 36 -28.43 15.24 3.47
C ARG A 36 -28.04 13.97 2.71
N LEU A 37 -28.84 13.69 1.69
CA LEU A 37 -28.62 12.65 0.69
C LEU A 37 -28.50 13.33 -0.67
N PHE A 38 -27.89 12.63 -1.63
CA PHE A 38 -28.00 13.00 -3.04
C PHE A 38 -29.42 12.72 -3.55
N ASP A 39 -29.73 13.29 -4.71
CA ASP A 39 -30.96 12.94 -5.42
C ASP A 39 -30.95 11.45 -5.81
N ASP A 40 -32.14 10.86 -5.91
CA ASP A 40 -32.29 9.47 -6.32
C ASP A 40 -31.81 9.28 -7.77
N ASP A 41 -30.99 8.24 -8.01
CA ASP A 41 -30.45 7.89 -9.33
C ASP A 41 -30.87 6.46 -9.73
N TYR A 42 -32.14 6.32 -10.09
CA TYR A 42 -32.73 5.03 -10.46
C TYR A 42 -32.09 4.43 -11.72
N ASP A 43 -31.63 5.27 -12.65
CA ASP A 43 -30.99 4.83 -13.89
C ASP A 43 -29.65 4.15 -13.59
N HIS A 44 -28.82 4.76 -12.72
CA HIS A 44 -27.57 4.14 -12.29
C HIS A 44 -27.81 2.89 -11.42
N PHE A 45 -28.86 2.88 -10.61
CA PHE A 45 -29.21 1.76 -9.73
C PHE A 45 -29.87 0.58 -10.46
N GLU A 46 -30.37 0.76 -11.69
CA GLU A 46 -31.10 -0.26 -12.46
C GLU A 46 -30.32 -1.58 -12.59
N GLN A 47 -28.99 -1.49 -12.73
CA GLN A 47 -28.08 -2.63 -12.82
C GLN A 47 -28.19 -3.58 -11.62
N HIS A 48 -28.41 -3.04 -10.42
CA HIS A 48 -28.63 -3.84 -9.22
C HIS A 48 -30.06 -4.35 -9.15
N MET A 49 -31.03 -3.50 -9.46
CA MET A 49 -32.45 -3.84 -9.38
C MET A 49 -32.79 -5.03 -10.29
N SER A 50 -32.28 -5.05 -11.52
CA SER A 50 -32.52 -6.13 -12.47
C SER A 50 -32.00 -7.49 -11.96
N GLN A 51 -30.81 -7.51 -11.36
CA GLN A 51 -30.25 -8.73 -10.75
C GLN A 51 -30.99 -9.11 -9.46
N ALA A 52 -31.41 -8.13 -8.66
CA ALA A 52 -32.16 -8.34 -7.44
C ALA A 52 -33.53 -8.97 -7.72
N ILE A 53 -34.26 -8.50 -8.74
CA ILE A 53 -35.53 -9.09 -9.19
C ILE A 53 -35.33 -10.54 -9.64
N ALA A 54 -34.30 -10.82 -10.42
CA ALA A 54 -33.99 -12.19 -10.84
C ALA A 54 -33.74 -13.12 -9.63
N ARG A 55 -33.14 -12.59 -8.56
CA ARG A 55 -32.86 -13.34 -7.32
C ARG A 55 -34.07 -13.46 -6.39
N VAL A 56 -34.88 -12.41 -6.31
CA VAL A 56 -36.07 -12.30 -5.45
C VAL A 56 -37.25 -11.79 -6.29
N PRO A 57 -37.96 -12.68 -7.01
CA PRO A 57 -38.97 -12.29 -8.00
C PRO A 57 -40.12 -11.43 -7.46
N ALA A 58 -40.43 -11.50 -6.17
CA ALA A 58 -41.43 -10.65 -5.53
C ALA A 58 -41.11 -9.15 -5.67
N LEU A 59 -39.83 -8.78 -5.82
CA LEU A 59 -39.40 -7.38 -6.02
C LEU A 59 -40.00 -6.74 -7.28
N ALA A 60 -40.41 -7.53 -8.27
CA ALA A 60 -41.06 -7.02 -9.49
C ALA A 60 -42.44 -6.37 -9.25
N HIS A 61 -43.06 -6.61 -8.08
CA HIS A 61 -44.45 -6.22 -7.83
C HIS A 61 -44.67 -5.42 -6.54
N VAL A 62 -43.77 -5.50 -5.56
CA VAL A 62 -43.95 -4.87 -4.24
C VAL A 62 -43.71 -3.35 -4.24
N GLY A 63 -43.03 -2.82 -5.26
CA GLY A 63 -42.69 -1.40 -5.37
C GLY A 63 -41.51 -0.96 -4.50
N VAL A 64 -41.00 0.24 -4.75
CA VAL A 64 -39.91 0.86 -3.98
C VAL A 64 -40.50 1.88 -3.00
N LYS A 65 -40.21 1.71 -1.71
CA LYS A 65 -40.66 2.64 -0.67
C LYS A 65 -39.77 3.87 -0.56
N GLN A 66 -38.46 3.68 -0.70
CA GLN A 66 -37.45 4.72 -0.57
C GLN A 66 -36.16 4.28 -1.28
N MET A 67 -35.48 5.23 -1.91
CA MET A 67 -34.09 5.09 -2.33
C MET A 67 -33.19 5.92 -1.41
N ILE A 68 -32.00 5.41 -1.11
CA ILE A 68 -30.99 6.10 -0.31
C ILE A 68 -29.76 6.23 -1.19
N ASN A 69 -29.47 7.45 -1.64
CA ASN A 69 -28.26 7.79 -2.35
C ASN A 69 -27.41 8.71 -1.47
N GLY A 70 -26.30 8.22 -0.94
CA GLY A 70 -25.50 8.96 0.04
C GLY A 70 -24.00 8.77 -0.19
N PRO A 71 -23.18 9.74 0.26
CA PRO A 71 -21.74 9.62 0.14
C PRO A 71 -21.19 8.58 1.11
N GLU A 72 -20.19 7.84 0.67
CA GLU A 72 -19.42 6.89 1.47
C GLU A 72 -17.91 7.15 1.25
N SER A 73 -17.11 6.95 2.29
CA SER A 73 -15.66 7.17 2.22
C SER A 73 -14.94 5.89 1.82
N PHE A 74 -14.20 5.91 0.72
CA PHE A 74 -13.33 4.82 0.31
C PHE A 74 -11.88 5.26 0.24
N THR A 75 -10.99 4.28 0.34
CA THR A 75 -9.56 4.43 0.06
C THR A 75 -9.22 3.60 -1.19
N GLN A 76 -8.09 3.92 -1.80
CA GLN A 76 -7.52 3.25 -2.98
C GLN A 76 -7.22 1.76 -2.80
N ASP A 77 -7.25 1.25 -1.56
CA ASP A 77 -7.07 -0.17 -1.22
C ASP A 77 -8.29 -0.77 -0.51
N GLY A 78 -9.38 -0.01 -0.36
CA GLY A 78 -10.63 -0.45 0.26
C GLY A 78 -10.58 -0.60 1.79
N ASN A 79 -9.44 -0.34 2.44
CA ASN A 79 -9.30 -0.43 3.90
C ASN A 79 -9.35 0.97 4.54
N PHE A 80 -9.91 1.05 5.75
CA PHE A 80 -9.88 2.28 6.54
C PHE A 80 -8.46 2.63 7.00
N ILE A 81 -8.32 3.80 7.62
CA ILE A 81 -7.06 4.41 8.01
C ILE A 81 -7.05 4.63 9.52
N LEU A 82 -6.07 4.06 10.20
CA LEU A 82 -5.76 4.27 11.61
C LEU A 82 -4.30 4.70 11.79
N GLY A 83 -4.03 5.48 12.84
CA GLY A 83 -2.68 5.63 13.39
C GLY A 83 -2.21 7.07 13.54
N VAL A 84 -0.95 7.21 13.95
CA VAL A 84 -0.32 8.52 14.17
C VAL A 84 0.07 9.14 12.84
N ALA A 85 -0.32 10.39 12.61
CA ALA A 85 0.01 11.11 11.40
C ALA A 85 1.53 11.40 11.34
N PRO A 86 2.27 10.93 10.32
CA PRO A 86 3.73 11.07 10.25
C PRO A 86 4.21 12.53 10.25
N GLU A 87 3.41 13.44 9.70
CA GLU A 87 3.77 14.85 9.59
C GLU A 87 3.36 15.70 10.80
N CYS A 88 2.63 15.15 11.78
CA CYS A 88 2.05 15.91 12.88
C CYS A 88 2.13 15.14 14.21
N SER A 89 3.02 15.59 15.10
CA SER A 89 3.10 15.06 16.46
C SER A 89 1.78 15.20 17.20
N ASN A 90 1.41 14.17 17.97
CA ASN A 90 0.17 14.10 18.76
C ASN A 90 -1.13 14.16 17.93
N MET A 91 -1.09 13.87 16.62
CA MET A 91 -2.29 13.75 15.79
C MET A 91 -2.54 12.29 15.42
N PHE A 92 -3.72 11.79 15.76
CA PHE A 92 -4.19 10.45 15.40
C PHE A 92 -5.28 10.56 14.34
N VAL A 93 -5.26 9.65 13.37
CA VAL A 93 -6.24 9.59 12.28
C VAL A 93 -7.08 8.33 12.42
N GLY A 94 -8.38 8.49 12.31
CA GLY A 94 -9.36 7.41 12.14
C GLY A 94 -10.33 7.81 11.04
N ALA A 95 -10.07 7.39 9.80
CA ALA A 95 -10.79 7.88 8.62
C ALA A 95 -10.91 6.83 7.51
N GLY A 96 -11.60 7.17 6.41
CA GLY A 96 -11.70 6.30 5.23
C GLY A 96 -12.51 5.03 5.47
N PHE A 97 -13.44 5.05 6.43
CA PHE A 97 -14.34 3.93 6.69
C PHE A 97 -15.43 3.90 5.60
N ASN A 98 -15.39 2.84 4.79
CA ASN A 98 -16.49 2.46 3.91
C ASN A 98 -17.57 1.69 4.71
N ALA A 99 -18.37 0.85 4.07
CA ALA A 99 -19.49 0.15 4.72
C ALA A 99 -19.05 -0.71 5.92
N PHE A 100 -17.78 -1.08 6.02
CA PHE A 100 -17.24 -1.75 7.20
C PHE A 100 -17.24 -0.86 8.45
N GLY A 101 -17.35 0.47 8.33
CA GLY A 101 -17.25 1.44 9.41
C GLY A 101 -18.21 1.21 10.58
N ILE A 102 -19.45 0.82 10.30
CA ILE A 102 -20.42 0.50 11.37
C ILE A 102 -20.00 -0.78 12.09
N ALA A 103 -19.52 -1.79 11.36
CA ALA A 103 -19.11 -3.07 11.92
C ALA A 103 -17.77 -2.98 12.67
N SER A 104 -16.81 -2.20 12.16
CA SER A 104 -15.46 -2.09 12.71
C SER A 104 -15.31 -0.91 13.69
N GLY A 105 -16.26 0.01 13.75
CA GLY A 105 -16.13 1.27 14.49
C GLY A 105 -15.83 1.09 15.99
N GLY A 106 -16.46 0.10 16.63
CA GLY A 106 -16.18 -0.21 18.03
C GLY A 106 -14.73 -0.68 18.27
N GLY A 107 -14.23 -1.57 17.41
CA GLY A 107 -12.85 -2.07 17.48
C GLY A 107 -11.82 -1.00 17.13
N ALA A 108 -12.07 -0.23 16.06
CA ALA A 108 -11.21 0.88 15.64
C ALA A 108 -11.11 1.95 16.73
N GLY A 109 -12.23 2.31 17.37
CA GLY A 109 -12.26 3.25 18.49
C GLY A 109 -11.46 2.76 19.70
N TRP A 110 -11.61 1.48 20.08
CA TRP A 110 -10.83 0.88 21.15
C TRP A 110 -9.32 0.91 20.86
N VAL A 111 -8.93 0.49 19.65
CA VAL A 111 -7.52 0.48 19.23
C VAL A 111 -6.91 1.88 19.27
N LEU A 112 -7.58 2.88 18.69
CA LEU A 112 -7.07 4.26 18.70
C LEU A 112 -6.98 4.82 20.11
N ALA A 113 -7.97 4.58 20.97
CA ALA A 113 -7.94 5.02 22.35
C ALA A 113 -6.77 4.41 23.12
N GLN A 114 -6.53 3.10 22.96
CA GLN A 114 -5.40 2.42 23.60
C GLN A 114 -4.06 2.93 23.06
N TRP A 115 -3.95 3.15 21.74
CA TRP A 115 -2.73 3.67 21.12
C TRP A 115 -2.40 5.09 21.63
N VAL A 116 -3.40 5.94 21.82
CA VAL A 116 -3.21 7.27 22.43
C VAL A 116 -2.69 7.17 23.87
N VAL A 117 -3.19 6.22 24.66
CA VAL A 117 -2.81 6.04 26.08
C VAL A 117 -1.40 5.46 26.21
N ASP A 118 -1.08 4.43 25.43
CA ASP A 118 0.17 3.68 25.56
C ASP A 118 1.32 4.27 24.72
N GLY A 119 1.00 5.11 23.73
CA GLY A 119 1.98 5.63 22.77
C GLY A 119 2.40 4.62 21.70
N GLU A 120 1.90 3.39 21.73
CA GLU A 120 2.16 2.33 20.76
C GLU A 120 0.88 1.54 20.43
N ALA A 121 0.81 0.99 19.21
CA ALA A 121 -0.37 0.23 18.79
C ALA A 121 -0.52 -1.05 19.65
N PRO A 122 -1.74 -1.41 20.07
CA PRO A 122 -1.96 -2.58 20.94
C PRO A 122 -1.83 -3.93 20.22
N LEU A 123 -1.84 -3.94 18.88
CA LEU A 123 -1.73 -5.12 18.01
C LEU A 123 -1.20 -4.73 16.63
N ASP A 124 -0.93 -5.71 15.77
CA ASP A 124 -0.51 -5.48 14.38
C ASP A 124 -1.68 -4.93 13.54
N LEU A 125 -1.54 -3.69 13.12
CA LEU A 125 -2.54 -2.93 12.37
C LEU A 125 -2.05 -2.56 10.97
N TRP A 126 -1.01 -3.20 10.45
CA TRP A 126 -0.33 -2.77 9.22
C TRP A 126 -1.27 -2.52 8.03
N VAL A 127 -2.30 -3.38 7.86
CA VAL A 127 -3.27 -3.28 6.76
C VAL A 127 -4.07 -1.96 6.81
N VAL A 128 -4.23 -1.37 7.99
CA VAL A 128 -4.99 -0.13 8.21
C VAL A 128 -4.12 1.04 8.67
N ASP A 129 -2.82 0.84 8.89
CA ASP A 129 -1.88 1.89 9.31
C ASP A 129 -1.79 3.00 8.25
N ILE A 130 -1.83 4.26 8.67
CA ILE A 130 -1.69 5.44 7.79
C ILE A 130 -0.34 5.49 7.06
N ARG A 131 0.72 4.92 7.65
CA ARG A 131 2.08 4.88 7.11
C ARG A 131 2.26 3.87 5.98
N ARG A 132 1.22 3.11 5.62
CA ARG A 132 1.19 2.35 4.36
C ARG A 132 1.06 3.24 3.13
N PHE A 133 0.69 4.50 3.34
CA PHE A 133 0.65 5.55 2.31
C PHE A 133 1.92 6.38 2.33
N SER A 134 2.14 7.07 1.21
CA SER A 134 3.29 7.93 0.98
C SER A 134 2.86 9.23 0.30
N GLY A 135 3.80 10.15 0.07
CA GLY A 135 3.56 11.41 -0.62
C GLY A 135 2.85 11.29 -1.97
N LEU A 136 2.92 10.12 -2.63
CA LEU A 136 2.13 9.80 -3.83
C LEU A 136 0.64 10.05 -3.63
N HIS A 137 0.10 9.73 -2.45
CA HIS A 137 -1.32 9.78 -2.14
C HIS A 137 -1.84 11.21 -1.92
N ARG A 138 -0.98 12.22 -2.07
CA ARG A 138 -1.39 13.62 -2.14
C ARG A 138 -2.02 13.98 -3.50
N ASP A 139 -1.79 13.16 -4.52
CA ASP A 139 -2.42 13.29 -5.84
C ASP A 139 -3.87 12.78 -5.79
N ARG A 140 -4.81 13.72 -5.67
CA ARG A 140 -6.25 13.43 -5.50
C ARG A 140 -6.85 12.73 -6.71
N ASP A 141 -6.43 13.07 -7.92
CA ASP A 141 -6.95 12.43 -9.13
C ASP A 141 -6.51 10.96 -9.18
N TRP A 142 -5.23 10.71 -8.88
CA TRP A 142 -4.72 9.34 -8.81
C TRP A 142 -5.43 8.53 -7.72
N VAL A 143 -5.59 9.09 -6.51
CA VAL A 143 -6.31 8.41 -5.42
C VAL A 143 -7.76 8.13 -5.80
N ARG A 144 -8.47 9.08 -6.43
CA ARG A 144 -9.84 8.89 -6.88
C ARG A 144 -9.93 7.73 -7.88
N ASP A 145 -9.13 7.76 -8.94
CA ASP A 145 -9.19 6.74 -10.00
C ASP A 145 -8.92 5.34 -9.46
N ARG A 146 -7.95 5.20 -8.54
CA ARG A 146 -7.67 3.96 -7.81
C ARG A 146 -8.82 3.51 -6.92
N THR A 147 -9.45 4.46 -6.24
CA THR A 147 -10.56 4.21 -5.31
C THR A 147 -11.79 3.72 -6.06
N LEU A 148 -12.07 4.25 -7.24
CA LEU A 148 -13.16 3.79 -8.10
C LEU A 148 -12.96 2.36 -8.58
N GLU A 149 -11.74 1.97 -8.98
CA GLU A 149 -11.45 0.56 -9.29
C GLU A 149 -11.63 -0.34 -8.05
N ALA A 150 -11.13 0.08 -6.89
CA ALA A 150 -11.26 -0.67 -5.64
C ALA A 150 -12.73 -0.90 -5.25
N TYR A 151 -13.56 0.14 -5.38
CA TYR A 151 -15.01 0.07 -5.14
C TYR A 151 -15.67 -0.93 -6.09
N GLY A 152 -15.41 -0.81 -7.40
CA GLY A 152 -16.01 -1.70 -8.40
C GLY A 152 -15.64 -3.18 -8.20
N LYS A 153 -14.55 -3.44 -7.46
CA LYS A 153 -14.07 -4.77 -7.12
C LYS A 153 -14.60 -5.32 -5.79
N HIS A 154 -15.38 -4.56 -5.02
CA HIS A 154 -15.74 -4.92 -3.63
C HIS A 154 -16.37 -6.32 -3.48
N TYR A 155 -17.15 -6.78 -4.46
CA TYR A 155 -17.74 -8.14 -4.48
C TYR A 155 -17.24 -9.03 -5.63
N THR A 156 -16.14 -8.64 -6.27
CA THR A 156 -15.47 -9.52 -7.24
C THR A 156 -14.74 -10.65 -6.52
N ILE A 157 -14.30 -11.66 -7.27
CA ILE A 157 -13.46 -12.71 -6.72
C ILE A 157 -12.09 -12.09 -6.42
N GLY A 158 -11.76 -11.92 -5.14
CA GLY A 158 -10.45 -11.45 -4.71
C GLY A 158 -9.39 -12.53 -4.94
N PHE A 159 -8.75 -12.51 -6.10
CA PHE A 159 -7.69 -13.47 -6.41
C PHE A 159 -6.39 -13.12 -5.69
N PRO A 160 -5.60 -14.12 -5.24
CA PRO A 160 -4.26 -13.87 -4.74
C PRO A 160 -3.40 -13.15 -5.79
N HIS A 161 -2.64 -12.14 -5.35
CA HIS A 161 -1.75 -11.34 -6.19
C HIS A 161 -2.44 -10.51 -7.28
N GLU A 162 -3.74 -10.27 -7.17
CA GLU A 162 -4.42 -9.40 -8.13
C GLU A 162 -3.84 -7.98 -8.12
N GLU A 163 -3.40 -7.55 -9.30
CA GLU A 163 -2.92 -6.20 -9.55
C GLU A 163 -4.04 -5.33 -10.11
N TYR A 164 -4.16 -4.12 -9.58
CA TYR A 164 -5.07 -3.11 -10.10
C TYR A 164 -4.44 -2.37 -11.27
N LEU A 165 -5.25 -1.91 -12.21
CA LEU A 165 -4.80 -1.30 -13.47
C LEU A 165 -4.82 0.23 -13.45
N SER A 166 -5.76 0.82 -12.72
CA SER A 166 -5.92 2.28 -12.63
C SER A 166 -4.66 2.94 -12.06
N GLY A 167 -4.35 4.13 -12.58
CA GLY A 167 -3.24 4.95 -12.11
C GLY A 167 -1.84 4.39 -12.41
N ARG A 168 -1.71 3.42 -13.34
CA ARG A 168 -0.43 2.80 -13.71
C ARG A 168 -0.04 3.08 -15.17
N PRO A 169 1.28 3.21 -15.47
CA PRO A 169 2.39 3.23 -14.53
C PRO A 169 2.47 4.57 -13.76
N ARG A 170 2.97 4.55 -12.52
CA ARG A 170 3.11 5.78 -11.71
C ARG A 170 4.56 6.19 -11.47
N ILE A 171 5.36 5.30 -10.87
CA ILE A 171 6.80 5.49 -10.68
C ILE A 171 7.51 4.32 -11.37
N VAL A 172 8.51 4.64 -12.18
CA VAL A 172 9.24 3.65 -12.98
C VAL A 172 10.73 3.83 -12.80
N SER A 173 11.48 2.72 -12.82
CA SER A 173 12.94 2.79 -12.87
C SER A 173 13.41 3.21 -14.27
N PRO A 174 14.67 3.66 -14.42
CA PRO A 174 15.28 3.89 -15.73
C PRO A 174 15.29 2.64 -16.64
N LEU A 175 15.08 1.44 -16.10
CA LEU A 175 15.05 0.20 -16.85
C LEU A 175 13.65 -0.22 -17.32
N TYR A 176 12.58 0.45 -16.90
CA TYR A 176 11.20 0.03 -17.15
C TYR A 176 10.94 -0.31 -18.63
N GLU A 177 11.25 0.61 -19.55
CA GLU A 177 11.05 0.38 -20.99
C GLU A 177 11.91 -0.77 -21.54
N ARG A 178 13.11 -0.97 -20.99
CA ARG A 178 13.97 -2.09 -21.38
C ARG A 178 13.40 -3.41 -20.88
N LEU A 179 12.96 -3.47 -19.63
CA LEU A 179 12.38 -4.68 -19.03
C LEU A 179 11.05 -5.03 -19.70
N LYS A 180 10.22 -4.04 -20.03
CA LYS A 180 8.98 -4.21 -20.81
C LYS A 180 9.25 -4.79 -22.19
N LYS A 181 10.30 -4.32 -22.90
CA LYS A 181 10.75 -4.93 -24.18
C LYS A 181 11.22 -6.37 -24.02
N HIS A 182 11.77 -6.71 -22.85
CA HIS A 182 12.09 -8.09 -22.45
C HIS A 182 10.89 -8.85 -21.88
N ARG A 183 9.66 -8.35 -22.08
CA ARG A 183 8.40 -9.02 -21.75
C ARG A 183 8.17 -9.17 -20.25
N ALA A 184 8.68 -8.24 -19.45
CA ALA A 184 8.33 -8.13 -18.04
C ALA A 184 6.82 -7.89 -17.86
N VAL A 185 6.23 -8.67 -16.94
CA VAL A 185 4.89 -8.44 -16.40
C VAL A 185 5.05 -7.74 -15.07
N PHE A 186 4.46 -6.55 -14.96
CA PHE A 186 4.71 -5.65 -13.85
C PHE A 186 3.61 -5.72 -12.78
N GLY A 187 4.03 -5.66 -11.52
CA GLY A 187 3.17 -5.33 -10.38
C GLY A 187 3.44 -3.93 -9.85
N SER A 188 2.54 -3.42 -9.02
CA SER A 188 2.69 -2.10 -8.37
C SER A 188 2.90 -2.24 -6.86
N LYS A 189 3.92 -1.56 -6.33
CA LYS A 189 4.09 -1.42 -4.88
C LYS A 189 4.45 0.02 -4.52
N LEU A 190 3.60 0.66 -3.72
CA LEU A 190 3.75 2.07 -3.32
C LEU A 190 4.04 3.00 -4.53
N GLY A 191 3.35 2.75 -5.65
CA GLY A 191 3.50 3.48 -6.92
C GLY A 191 4.61 2.97 -7.86
N TRP A 192 5.57 2.18 -7.37
CA TRP A 192 6.63 1.63 -8.20
C TRP A 192 6.15 0.46 -9.05
N GLU A 193 6.43 0.52 -10.35
CA GLU A 193 6.33 -0.61 -11.27
C GLU A 193 7.53 -1.54 -11.08
N ARG A 194 7.25 -2.80 -10.75
CA ARG A 194 8.26 -3.82 -10.47
C ARG A 194 8.01 -5.03 -11.37
N PRO A 195 9.02 -5.56 -12.08
CA PRO A 195 8.86 -6.84 -12.78
C PRO A 195 8.55 -7.94 -11.76
N ASN A 196 7.36 -8.52 -11.86
CA ASN A 196 6.98 -9.68 -11.06
C ASN A 196 7.56 -10.97 -11.67
N TRP A 197 7.56 -11.05 -13.00
CA TRP A 197 8.08 -12.16 -13.80
C TRP A 197 8.26 -11.74 -15.27
N PHE A 198 8.88 -12.59 -16.08
CA PHE A 198 9.08 -12.37 -17.52
C PHE A 198 8.34 -13.43 -18.34
N ALA A 199 7.48 -12.98 -19.25
CA ALA A 199 6.69 -13.89 -20.07
C ALA A 199 7.53 -14.55 -21.17
N PRO A 200 7.45 -15.89 -21.33
CA PRO A 200 8.20 -16.59 -22.38
C PRO A 200 7.71 -16.15 -23.77
N ASP A 201 8.53 -16.40 -24.78
CA ASP A 201 8.18 -16.10 -26.17
C ASP A 201 6.91 -16.86 -26.59
N GLY A 202 6.01 -16.17 -27.28
CA GLY A 202 4.73 -16.73 -27.73
C GLY A 202 3.59 -16.73 -26.71
N ALA A 203 3.85 -16.44 -25.42
CA ALA A 203 2.79 -16.24 -24.42
C ALA A 203 2.26 -14.79 -24.40
N ALA A 204 1.10 -14.54 -23.81
CA ALA A 204 0.69 -13.19 -23.44
C ALA A 204 1.51 -12.71 -22.23
N ALA A 205 1.93 -11.45 -22.23
CA ALA A 205 2.66 -10.83 -21.12
C ALA A 205 1.66 -10.19 -20.15
N GLU A 206 0.85 -11.03 -19.51
CA GLU A 206 -0.21 -10.62 -18.59
C GLU A 206 -0.44 -11.66 -17.48
N ASP A 207 -0.98 -11.22 -16.36
CA ASP A 207 -1.34 -12.08 -15.24
C ASP A 207 -2.67 -12.78 -15.50
N VAL A 208 -2.68 -14.11 -15.38
CA VAL A 208 -3.91 -14.93 -15.42
C VAL A 208 -4.17 -15.47 -14.03
N TYR A 209 -5.11 -14.84 -13.34
CA TYR A 209 -5.40 -15.13 -11.94
C TYR A 209 -6.12 -16.47 -11.74
N SER A 210 -5.81 -17.11 -10.61
CA SER A 210 -6.39 -18.38 -10.18
C SER A 210 -6.27 -18.50 -8.67
N MET A 211 -7.14 -19.29 -8.05
CA MET A 211 -6.99 -19.69 -6.64
C MET A 211 -5.87 -20.73 -6.44
N GLY A 212 -5.40 -21.35 -7.53
CA GLY A 212 -4.30 -22.31 -7.53
C GLY A 212 -3.02 -21.72 -8.10
N ARG A 213 -2.23 -22.56 -8.79
CA ARG A 213 -1.04 -22.10 -9.52
C ARG A 213 -1.46 -21.18 -10.66
N GLN A 214 -0.82 -20.02 -10.72
CA GLN A 214 -1.02 -19.02 -11.77
C GLN A 214 -0.06 -19.25 -12.95
N ASN A 215 -0.30 -18.57 -14.08
CA ASN A 215 0.44 -18.78 -15.33
C ASN A 215 1.94 -18.49 -15.21
N TRP A 216 2.37 -17.68 -14.25
CA TRP A 216 3.78 -17.41 -13.97
C TRP A 216 4.51 -18.50 -13.18
N PHE A 217 3.83 -19.53 -12.65
CA PHE A 217 4.48 -20.55 -11.82
C PHE A 217 5.63 -21.27 -12.54
N GLY A 218 5.44 -21.63 -13.81
CA GLY A 218 6.49 -22.23 -14.65
C GLY A 218 7.64 -21.24 -14.93
N PRO A 219 7.34 -20.08 -15.56
CA PRO A 219 8.34 -19.06 -15.86
C PRO A 219 9.20 -18.63 -14.65
N VAL A 220 8.58 -18.37 -13.50
CA VAL A 220 9.30 -18.03 -12.26
C VAL A 220 10.20 -19.19 -11.80
N GLY A 221 9.77 -20.44 -11.99
CA GLY A 221 10.60 -21.62 -11.74
C GLY A 221 11.85 -21.67 -12.63
N ASP A 222 11.73 -21.23 -13.88
CA ASP A 222 12.84 -21.13 -14.82
C ASP A 222 13.77 -19.96 -14.51
N GLU A 223 13.23 -18.80 -14.12
CA GLU A 223 14.00 -17.65 -13.61
C GLU A 223 14.81 -18.03 -12.37
N HIS A 224 14.18 -18.70 -11.41
CA HIS A 224 14.84 -19.23 -10.22
C HIS A 224 16.00 -20.17 -10.60
N ARG A 225 15.76 -21.13 -11.49
CA ARG A 225 16.79 -22.06 -11.98
C ARG A 225 17.93 -21.32 -12.67
N HIS A 226 17.61 -20.33 -13.50
CA HIS A 226 18.60 -19.52 -14.21
C HIS A 226 19.54 -18.82 -13.22
N VAL A 227 19.02 -18.21 -12.16
CA VAL A 227 19.84 -17.53 -11.15
C VAL A 227 20.69 -18.52 -10.36
N ARG A 228 20.15 -19.71 -10.05
CA ARG A 228 20.89 -20.77 -9.33
C ARG A 228 22.05 -21.34 -10.13
N GLU A 229 21.87 -21.51 -11.43
CA GLU A 229 22.85 -22.20 -12.30
C GLU A 229 23.75 -21.23 -13.09
N LYS A 230 23.34 -19.98 -13.26
CA LYS A 230 24.00 -18.99 -14.13
C LYS A 230 24.16 -17.65 -13.41
N VAL A 231 23.49 -16.62 -13.90
CA VAL A 231 23.52 -15.25 -13.38
C VAL A 231 22.25 -14.54 -13.82
N GLY A 232 21.56 -13.89 -12.89
CA GLY A 232 20.41 -13.03 -13.17
C GLY A 232 20.64 -11.63 -12.63
N ILE A 233 19.94 -10.66 -13.23
CA ILE A 233 19.92 -9.28 -12.79
C ILE A 233 18.52 -8.91 -12.30
N PHE A 234 18.45 -8.27 -11.15
CA PHE A 234 17.21 -7.83 -10.54
C PHE A 234 17.21 -6.31 -10.46
N ASP A 235 16.13 -5.69 -10.93
CA ASP A 235 15.87 -4.28 -10.68
C ASP A 235 15.25 -4.12 -9.30
N GLN A 236 16.05 -3.60 -8.37
CA GLN A 236 15.68 -3.32 -6.99
C GLN A 236 15.58 -1.81 -6.73
N SER A 237 15.49 -1.00 -7.79
CA SER A 237 15.40 0.46 -7.68
C SER A 237 14.20 0.93 -6.87
N SER A 238 13.19 0.09 -6.65
CA SER A 238 12.02 0.43 -5.85
C SER A 238 12.24 0.36 -4.34
N PHE A 239 13.33 -0.26 -3.83
CA PHE A 239 13.54 -0.33 -2.38
C PHE A 239 13.62 1.08 -1.79
N ALA A 240 13.09 1.26 -0.59
CA ALA A 240 13.22 2.53 0.10
C ALA A 240 14.67 2.67 0.62
N LYS A 241 15.24 3.85 0.46
CA LYS A 241 16.65 4.12 0.73
C LYS A 241 16.77 5.41 1.53
N TYR A 242 17.49 5.37 2.64
CA TYR A 242 17.73 6.54 3.48
C TYR A 242 19.23 6.75 3.70
N GLU A 243 19.63 8.00 3.83
CA GLU A 243 20.93 8.36 4.38
C GLU A 243 20.75 8.94 5.79
N LEU A 244 21.49 8.38 6.75
CA LEU A 244 21.64 8.97 8.07
C LEU A 244 23.06 9.54 8.21
N THR A 245 23.13 10.85 8.40
CA THR A 245 24.40 11.60 8.50
C THR A 245 24.48 12.42 9.78
N GLY A 246 25.68 12.60 10.31
CA GLY A 246 25.93 13.46 11.47
C GLY A 246 26.80 12.78 12.52
N THR A 247 27.43 13.56 13.39
CA THR A 247 28.43 13.08 14.36
C THR A 247 27.85 12.11 15.41
N ASP A 248 26.52 12.12 15.61
CA ASP A 248 25.81 11.19 16.49
C ASP A 248 25.09 10.06 15.72
N ALA A 249 25.27 9.93 14.40
CA ALA A 249 24.52 8.96 13.58
C ALA A 249 24.71 7.50 14.04
N LEU A 250 25.93 7.12 14.41
CA LEU A 250 26.20 5.80 14.97
C LEU A 250 25.46 5.59 16.29
N LYS A 251 25.49 6.59 17.17
CA LYS A 251 24.83 6.53 18.49
C LYS A 251 23.31 6.40 18.34
N ALA A 252 22.72 7.11 17.39
CA ALA A 252 21.30 6.98 17.07
C ALA A 252 20.98 5.56 16.57
N LEU A 253 21.75 5.01 15.62
CA LEU A 253 21.49 3.68 15.09
C LEU A 253 21.76 2.56 16.10
N ASP A 254 22.76 2.68 16.96
CA ASP A 254 23.05 1.73 18.04
C ASP A 254 21.88 1.62 19.04
N TRP A 255 21.16 2.72 19.26
CA TRP A 255 19.94 2.72 20.05
C TRP A 255 18.74 2.10 19.32
N ILE A 256 18.59 2.39 18.03
CA ILE A 256 17.42 2.01 17.23
C ILE A 256 17.48 0.54 16.75
N CYS A 257 18.67 0.05 16.43
CA CYS A 257 18.89 -1.26 15.83
C CYS A 257 19.07 -2.35 16.88
N ALA A 258 18.44 -3.51 16.68
CA ALA A 258 18.63 -4.67 17.55
C ALA A 258 19.98 -5.38 17.37
N ASN A 259 20.63 -5.23 16.21
CA ASN A 259 21.93 -5.82 15.90
C ASN A 259 23.04 -4.77 15.97
N ASP A 260 24.28 -5.22 16.17
CA ASP A 260 25.47 -4.37 16.25
C ASP A 260 25.81 -3.76 14.88
N VAL A 261 25.49 -2.48 14.74
CA VAL A 261 25.81 -1.64 13.57
C VAL A 261 27.14 -0.89 13.73
N ASN A 262 27.79 -0.96 14.89
CA ASN A 262 29.12 -0.40 15.14
C ASN A 262 30.22 -1.30 14.54
N LYS A 263 30.15 -1.48 13.23
CA LYS A 263 31.15 -2.18 12.44
C LYS A 263 32.09 -1.16 11.79
N PRO A 264 33.29 -1.57 11.35
CA PRO A 264 34.17 -0.71 10.55
C PRO A 264 33.46 -0.17 9.31
N VAL A 265 33.92 0.99 8.81
CA VAL A 265 33.46 1.56 7.53
C VAL A 265 33.62 0.52 6.40
N GLY A 266 32.62 0.47 5.51
CA GLY A 266 32.53 -0.52 4.43
C GLY A 266 31.82 -1.81 4.82
N ARG A 267 31.26 -1.90 6.03
CA ARG A 267 30.48 -3.05 6.49
C ARG A 267 28.98 -2.80 6.37
N LEU A 268 28.26 -3.91 6.19
CA LEU A 268 26.83 -3.99 6.06
C LEU A 268 26.30 -4.91 7.15
N THR A 269 25.27 -4.47 7.86
CA THR A 269 24.59 -5.20 8.93
C THR A 269 23.11 -5.31 8.59
N TYR A 270 22.59 -6.54 8.62
CA TYR A 270 21.14 -6.77 8.65
C TYR A 270 20.65 -6.71 10.09
N THR A 271 19.57 -5.96 10.34
CA THR A 271 19.06 -5.70 11.68
C THR A 271 17.54 -5.53 11.67
N GLN A 272 16.93 -5.70 12.84
CA GLN A 272 15.54 -5.35 13.10
C GLN A 272 15.46 -4.04 13.88
N LEU A 273 14.31 -3.37 13.77
CA LEU A 273 13.86 -2.31 14.66
C LEU A 273 12.72 -2.88 15.50
N LEU A 274 12.77 -2.68 16.82
CA LEU A 274 11.83 -3.29 17.75
C LEU A 274 11.01 -2.24 18.49
N ASN A 275 9.75 -2.55 18.79
CA ASN A 275 8.95 -1.78 19.75
C ASN A 275 9.31 -2.14 21.20
N THR A 276 8.69 -1.44 22.16
CA THR A 276 8.99 -1.59 23.59
C THR A 276 8.66 -2.99 24.15
N ARG A 277 7.83 -3.75 23.44
CA ARG A 277 7.45 -5.13 23.78
C ARG A 277 8.32 -6.19 23.09
N GLY A 278 9.33 -5.77 22.31
CA GLY A 278 10.21 -6.66 21.54
C GLY A 278 9.58 -7.19 20.26
N GLY A 279 8.43 -6.64 19.83
CA GLY A 279 7.84 -6.92 18.52
C GLY A 279 8.65 -6.25 17.41
N ILE A 280 8.72 -6.88 16.24
CA ILE A 280 9.46 -6.38 15.08
C ILE A 280 8.59 -5.36 14.35
N GLU A 281 9.09 -4.13 14.26
CA GLU A 281 8.45 -3.03 13.52
C GLU A 281 9.01 -2.92 12.09
N ALA A 282 10.29 -3.22 11.92
CA ALA A 282 10.94 -3.26 10.61
C ALA A 282 12.13 -4.23 10.61
N ASP A 283 12.47 -4.75 9.44
CA ASP A 283 13.74 -5.38 9.14
C ASP A 283 14.42 -4.64 7.97
N LEU A 284 15.68 -4.31 8.14
CA LEU A 284 16.39 -3.49 7.17
C LEU A 284 17.88 -3.77 7.18
N THR A 285 18.56 -3.18 6.22
CA THR A 285 20.01 -3.27 6.09
C THR A 285 20.66 -1.91 6.30
N VAL A 286 21.67 -1.85 7.16
CA VAL A 286 22.46 -0.65 7.45
C VAL A 286 23.87 -0.85 6.92
N SER A 287 24.30 0.01 6.01
CA SER A 287 25.66 0.06 5.47
C SER A 287 26.40 1.27 6.03
N ARG A 288 27.55 1.06 6.67
CA ARG A 288 28.40 2.16 7.17
C ARG A 288 29.31 2.64 6.04
N LEU A 289 29.01 3.79 5.45
CA LEU A 289 29.73 4.35 4.30
C LEU A 289 30.83 5.35 4.69
N GLY A 290 30.78 5.87 5.92
CA GLY A 290 31.81 6.72 6.52
C GLY A 290 31.71 6.69 8.04
N GLU A 291 32.55 7.46 8.72
CA GLU A 291 32.51 7.56 10.20
C GLU A 291 31.14 8.01 10.68
N ASP A 292 30.60 9.05 10.02
CA ASP A 292 29.35 9.74 10.36
C ASP A 292 28.29 9.63 9.24
N ARG A 293 28.37 8.57 8.41
CA ARG A 293 27.46 8.36 7.27
C ARG A 293 27.05 6.91 7.12
N PHE A 294 25.74 6.69 7.16
CA PHE A 294 25.09 5.39 7.01
C PHE A 294 24.06 5.42 5.89
N TYR A 295 23.97 4.29 5.18
CA TYR A 295 23.00 4.08 4.12
C TYR A 295 22.08 2.92 4.50
N ILE A 296 20.79 3.19 4.55
CA ILE A 296 19.76 2.30 5.08
C ILE A 296 18.86 1.87 3.93
N VAL A 297 18.61 0.58 3.78
CA VAL A 297 17.73 0.03 2.74
C VAL A 297 16.63 -0.82 3.38
N THR A 298 15.39 -0.55 3.01
CA THR A 298 14.20 -1.28 3.47
C THR A 298 13.20 -1.54 2.32
N GLY A 299 12.15 -2.31 2.61
CA GLY A 299 11.11 -2.71 1.67
C GLY A 299 10.37 -1.53 1.05
N THR A 300 10.07 -1.62 -0.25
CA THR A 300 9.34 -0.59 -1.03
C THR A 300 8.03 -0.15 -0.35
N GLY A 301 7.29 -1.10 0.21
CA GLY A 301 6.00 -0.84 0.85
C GLY A 301 6.07 -0.21 2.24
N PHE A 302 7.25 -0.18 2.85
CA PHE A 302 7.47 0.28 4.23
C PHE A 302 8.16 1.64 4.29
N ARG A 303 8.29 2.32 3.13
CA ARG A 303 9.01 3.59 3.01
C ARG A 303 8.61 4.62 4.07
N THR A 304 7.31 4.91 4.15
CA THR A 304 6.81 5.95 5.08
C THR A 304 6.83 5.45 6.51
N HIS A 305 6.54 4.16 6.73
CA HIS A 305 6.61 3.53 8.03
C HIS A 305 8.00 3.64 8.66
N ASP A 306 9.02 3.12 7.97
CA ASP A 306 10.36 3.00 8.51
C ASP A 306 11.04 4.36 8.60
N LEU A 307 10.76 5.28 7.66
CA LEU A 307 11.23 6.66 7.75
C LEU A 307 10.67 7.35 9.01
N SER A 308 9.37 7.21 9.29
CA SER A 308 8.75 7.75 10.50
C SER A 308 9.36 7.10 11.73
N TRP A 309 9.43 5.77 11.78
CA TRP A 309 9.95 5.03 12.92
C TRP A 309 11.38 5.44 13.27
N ILE A 310 12.28 5.48 12.29
CA ILE A 310 13.67 5.91 12.54
C ILE A 310 13.70 7.37 12.99
N SER A 311 12.93 8.26 12.35
CA SER A 311 12.90 9.69 12.70
C SER A 311 12.43 9.93 14.14
N ASP A 312 11.36 9.24 14.55
CA ASP A 312 10.75 9.38 15.88
C ASP A 312 11.67 8.85 17.00
N HIS A 313 12.60 7.95 16.67
CA HIS A 313 13.53 7.34 17.62
C HIS A 313 14.96 7.90 17.56
N ILE A 314 15.23 8.89 16.69
CA ILE A 314 16.45 9.68 16.81
C ILE A 314 16.33 10.53 18.08
N GLY A 315 17.22 10.28 19.03
CA GLY A 315 17.23 10.98 20.32
C GLY A 315 17.27 12.50 20.17
N SER A 316 16.53 13.20 21.02
CA SER A 316 16.47 14.65 21.00
C SER A 316 17.86 15.27 21.24
N GLY A 317 18.23 16.22 20.39
CA GLY A 317 19.52 16.93 20.46
C GLY A 317 20.72 16.18 19.90
N LEU A 318 20.54 14.98 19.34
CA LEU A 318 21.60 14.30 18.58
C LEU A 318 21.83 14.99 17.24
N ASP A 319 23.10 15.12 16.84
CA ASP A 319 23.49 15.48 15.48
C ASP A 319 23.36 14.26 14.56
N ALA A 320 22.12 13.97 14.15
CA ALA A 320 21.78 12.89 13.23
C ALA A 320 20.61 13.31 12.34
N ARG A 321 20.84 13.40 11.03
CA ARG A 321 19.86 13.79 10.02
C ARG A 321 19.55 12.62 9.10
N LEU A 322 18.29 12.20 9.11
CA LEU A 322 17.77 11.19 8.19
C LEU A 322 17.21 11.87 6.93
N THR A 323 17.61 11.39 5.76
CA THR A 323 17.12 11.88 4.46
C THR A 323 16.67 10.71 3.60
N ASP A 324 15.49 10.83 3.00
CA ASP A 324 15.00 9.86 2.02
C ASP A 324 15.59 10.14 0.64
N VAL A 325 16.36 9.16 0.14
CA VAL A 325 17.08 9.24 -1.14
C VAL A 325 16.59 8.15 -2.12
N THR A 326 15.37 7.65 -1.92
CA THR A 326 14.82 6.49 -2.64
C THR A 326 14.88 6.66 -4.16
N GLU A 327 14.45 7.81 -4.69
CA GLU A 327 14.43 8.12 -6.12
C GLU A 327 15.78 8.58 -6.68
N GLU A 328 16.72 8.97 -5.82
CA GLU A 328 18.04 9.45 -6.27
C GLU A 328 18.92 8.31 -6.79
N TYR A 329 18.67 7.07 -6.32
CA TYR A 329 19.47 5.91 -6.64
C TYR A 329 18.64 4.77 -7.24
N GLY A 330 19.05 4.32 -8.42
CA GLY A 330 18.70 3.00 -8.94
C GLY A 330 19.49 1.90 -8.22
N THR A 331 18.96 0.67 -8.20
CA THR A 331 19.65 -0.47 -7.59
C THR A 331 19.51 -1.69 -8.47
N LEU A 332 20.65 -2.30 -8.80
CA LEU A 332 20.71 -3.54 -9.55
C LEU A 332 21.43 -4.59 -8.72
N SER A 333 20.80 -5.75 -8.56
CA SER A 333 21.45 -6.90 -7.97
C SER A 333 21.83 -7.88 -9.06
N LEU A 334 23.11 -8.20 -9.15
CA LEU A 334 23.61 -9.27 -10.00
C LEU A 334 23.86 -10.50 -9.12
N MET A 335 23.09 -11.56 -9.33
CA MET A 335 23.07 -12.73 -8.47
C MET A 335 23.28 -14.01 -9.27
N GLY A 336 24.00 -14.98 -8.69
CA GLY A 336 24.24 -16.30 -9.27
C GLY A 336 25.72 -16.68 -9.28
N PRO A 337 26.05 -17.97 -9.48
CA PRO A 337 27.43 -18.46 -9.44
C PRO A 337 28.37 -17.75 -10.44
N ARG A 338 27.83 -17.22 -11.56
CA ARG A 338 28.61 -16.50 -12.57
C ARG A 338 28.57 -14.98 -12.44
N ALA A 339 28.07 -14.43 -11.34
CA ALA A 339 27.99 -12.98 -11.15
C ALA A 339 29.37 -12.31 -11.19
N ARG A 340 30.40 -12.95 -10.60
CA ARG A 340 31.76 -12.43 -10.61
C ARG A 340 32.35 -12.35 -12.02
N ASP A 341 32.14 -13.40 -12.82
CA ASP A 341 32.64 -13.48 -14.21
C ASP A 341 32.05 -12.39 -15.11
N VAL A 342 30.88 -11.86 -14.77
CA VAL A 342 30.23 -10.77 -15.52
C VAL A 342 30.72 -9.39 -15.06
N LEU A 343 31.14 -9.25 -13.80
CA LEU A 343 31.60 -7.98 -13.22
C LEU A 343 33.08 -7.68 -13.49
N GLN A 344 33.88 -8.72 -13.71
CA GLN A 344 35.31 -8.63 -14.05
C GLN A 344 35.48 -8.51 -15.56
#